data_AF-A0A9D2AID4-F1
#
_entry.id   AF-A0A9D2AID4-F1
#
_cell.length_a   1.000
_cell.length_b   1.000
_cell.length_c   1.000
_cell.angle_alpha   90.00
_cell.angle_beta   90.00
_cell.angle_gamma   90.00
#
_symmetry.space_group_name_H-M   'P 1'
#
loop_
_entity.id
_entity.type
_entity.pdbx_description
1 polymer ?
#
loop_
_entity_poly.entity_id
_entity_poly.type
_entity_poly.pdbx_seq_one_letter_code
_entity_poly.pdbx_strand_id
1 'polypeptide(L)'
;MNASQPNAADSEKPLVYDEEQEANVSEHIESYFGESQLVLHESTGTWVHVDVHIISPTPGCNMYTLVTQGMGARPFADEEGQPLRCELVLNLPPDWVSDPEDWNRPDRRWPVALMTRLARFPFVTGEPISIGHSFDFADDLRESGNMNFAGVVLLPPGAAPEGAEHCSLELLPSEGEEEYVRFFQLMPLFAEELRLLLDQGIAALLDRCTFEMMAIADPNRLNAVADAALIDEEKEHEEALSGCRTLTDFVSYCVEHDLIRSGFTARHAEADWALRTAVEEELRDEGMEEAPVGLLKVLDGPLQCWATQAVLEGAAVVAVYRDAVPPINSGWDSGLNFLSAEDLLDEDEEDVDADEAEDEEAVENEEEVDDEAEAGDDDEAEDDDAAEDDAYGEGTRLRLTNLPRIVTVNPQLLDILDIEPGERYVLGDDGAFHLQEEDDDALLTGL
;
A
#
# COMPACT_ATOMS: atom_id res chain seq x y z
N MET A 1 -64.45 -14.30 2.34
CA MET A 1 -64.16 -14.94 3.64
C MET A 1 -63.14 -14.06 4.34
N ASN A 2 -63.18 -13.90 5.66
CA ASN A 2 -62.14 -13.14 6.34
C ASN A 2 -60.85 -13.95 6.33
N ALA A 3 -59.80 -13.41 5.72
CA ALA A 3 -58.45 -13.67 6.21
C ALA A 3 -58.35 -12.92 7.55
N SER A 4 -58.03 -13.64 8.63
CA SER A 4 -57.76 -13.00 9.91
C SER A 4 -56.45 -12.21 9.79
N GLN A 5 -56.47 -10.93 10.18
CA GLN A 5 -55.23 -10.24 10.49
C GLN A 5 -54.53 -10.98 11.64
N PRO A 6 -53.19 -11.10 11.64
CA PRO A 6 -52.46 -11.58 12.81
C PRO A 6 -52.80 -10.69 14.02
N ASN A 7 -52.96 -11.32 15.18
CA ASN A 7 -53.56 -10.68 16.35
C ASN A 7 -52.50 -9.80 17.03
N ALA A 8 -52.72 -8.49 17.09
CA ALA A 8 -51.79 -7.51 17.69
C ALA A 8 -51.82 -7.55 19.24
N ALA A 9 -51.59 -8.73 19.82
CA ALA A 9 -51.87 -9.05 21.21
C ALA A 9 -50.80 -9.90 21.92
N ASP A 10 -49.79 -10.40 21.20
CA ASP A 10 -48.59 -11.00 21.80
C ASP A 10 -47.40 -10.06 21.57
N SER A 11 -46.90 -9.46 22.65
CA SER A 11 -45.62 -8.77 22.67
C SER A 11 -44.51 -9.80 22.89
N GLU A 12 -44.30 -10.65 21.88
CA GLU A 12 -43.18 -11.60 21.88
C GLU A 12 -41.86 -10.84 22.02
N LYS A 13 -40.90 -11.45 22.74
CA LYS A 13 -39.53 -10.98 22.68
C LYS A 13 -39.01 -11.19 21.26
N PRO A 14 -38.08 -10.35 20.75
CA PRO A 14 -37.37 -10.68 19.53
C PRO A 14 -36.74 -12.08 19.63
N LEU A 15 -36.77 -12.81 18.51
CA LEU A 15 -35.99 -14.03 18.38
C LEU A 15 -34.49 -13.69 18.39
N VAL A 16 -33.72 -14.59 19.00
CA VAL A 16 -32.26 -14.59 19.11
C VAL A 16 -31.80 -16.02 18.81
N TYR A 17 -30.52 -16.17 18.45
CA TYR A 17 -29.88 -17.47 18.39
C TYR A 17 -29.89 -18.17 19.77
N ASP A 18 -29.75 -19.49 19.80
CA ASP A 18 -29.33 -20.19 21.02
C ASP A 18 -27.80 -20.15 21.21
N GLU A 19 -27.32 -20.58 22.37
CA GLU A 19 -25.90 -20.47 22.76
C GLU A 19 -24.92 -21.19 21.80
N GLU A 20 -25.41 -22.15 21.01
CA GLU A 20 -24.61 -22.94 20.05
C GLU A 20 -24.63 -22.29 18.65
N GLN A 21 -25.81 -21.85 18.19
CA GLN A 21 -25.94 -21.04 16.97
C GLN A 21 -25.21 -19.69 17.08
N GLU A 22 -25.28 -19.03 18.25
CA GLU A 22 -24.60 -17.75 18.51
C GLU A 22 -23.07 -17.93 18.47
N ALA A 23 -22.56 -19.03 19.04
CA ALA A 23 -21.14 -19.37 18.98
C ALA A 23 -20.67 -19.65 17.54
N ASN A 24 -21.39 -20.49 16.78
CA ASN A 24 -21.04 -20.84 15.40
C ASN A 24 -21.03 -19.60 14.47
N VAL A 25 -22.01 -18.70 14.61
CA VAL A 25 -22.07 -17.44 13.83
C VAL A 25 -20.94 -16.49 14.26
N SER A 26 -20.63 -16.39 15.55
CA SER A 26 -19.54 -15.54 16.04
C SER A 26 -18.16 -16.05 15.55
N GLU A 27 -17.88 -17.35 15.66
CA GLU A 27 -16.63 -17.96 15.17
C GLU A 27 -16.49 -17.82 13.65
N HIS A 28 -17.59 -17.91 12.89
CA HIS A 28 -17.59 -17.63 11.44
C HIS A 28 -17.29 -16.16 11.14
N ILE A 29 -17.88 -15.22 11.89
CA ILE A 29 -17.61 -13.79 11.72
C ILE A 29 -16.13 -13.47 11.99
N GLU A 30 -15.60 -13.96 13.11
CA GLU A 30 -14.19 -13.78 13.48
C GLU A 30 -13.22 -14.45 12.49
N SER A 31 -13.58 -15.61 11.94
CA SER A 31 -12.71 -16.39 11.03
C SER A 31 -12.63 -15.83 9.60
N TYR A 32 -13.74 -15.30 9.07
CA TYR A 32 -13.82 -14.85 7.67
C TYR A 32 -13.77 -13.34 7.48
N PHE A 33 -14.22 -12.56 8.46
CA PHE A 33 -14.29 -11.09 8.37
C PHE A 33 -13.34 -10.42 9.39
N GLY A 34 -13.23 -10.97 10.61
CA GLY A 34 -12.26 -10.55 11.63
C GLY A 34 -12.86 -10.24 13.01
N GLU A 35 -11.99 -9.96 13.98
CA GLU A 35 -12.39 -9.60 15.35
C GLU A 35 -13.20 -8.29 15.36
N SER A 36 -14.36 -8.28 16.04
CA SER A 36 -15.25 -7.11 16.12
C SER A 36 -14.87 -6.20 17.30
N GLN A 37 -14.37 -5.00 17.03
CA GLN A 37 -13.98 -4.05 18.10
C GLN A 37 -15.16 -3.28 18.70
N LEU A 38 -16.30 -3.19 18.00
CA LEU A 38 -17.50 -2.51 18.48
C LEU A 38 -18.77 -3.21 17.99
N VAL A 39 -19.65 -3.58 18.93
CA VAL A 39 -20.99 -4.10 18.63
C VAL A 39 -22.03 -3.01 18.90
N LEU A 40 -22.78 -2.61 17.88
CA LEU A 40 -23.85 -1.62 17.99
C LEU A 40 -25.20 -2.33 18.20
N HIS A 41 -25.61 -2.43 19.46
CA HIS A 41 -26.84 -3.14 19.83
C HIS A 41 -28.13 -2.44 19.37
N GLU A 42 -29.04 -3.19 18.74
CA GLU A 42 -30.35 -2.67 18.34
C GLU A 42 -31.27 -2.47 19.56
N SER A 43 -31.42 -1.22 19.98
CA SER A 43 -32.22 -0.84 21.15
C SER A 43 -33.72 -1.25 21.16
N THR A 44 -34.31 -1.70 20.03
CA THR A 44 -35.72 -2.12 19.93
C THR A 44 -35.99 -3.18 18.85
N GLY A 45 -35.48 -4.40 19.05
CA GLY A 45 -35.89 -5.57 18.27
C GLY A 45 -37.36 -5.95 18.49
N THR A 46 -38.15 -6.10 17.41
CA THR A 46 -39.60 -6.47 17.46
C THR A 46 -39.90 -7.83 16.81
N TRP A 47 -38.99 -8.35 15.97
CA TRP A 47 -39.15 -9.61 15.23
C TRP A 47 -37.96 -10.55 15.48
N VAL A 48 -36.78 -9.95 15.36
CA VAL A 48 -35.44 -10.40 15.71
C VAL A 48 -34.76 -9.26 16.50
N HIS A 49 -33.64 -9.57 17.16
CA HIS A 49 -32.72 -8.58 17.71
C HIS A 49 -31.49 -8.61 16.80
N VAL A 50 -31.18 -7.49 16.15
CA VAL A 50 -30.09 -7.44 15.16
C VAL A 50 -28.99 -6.52 15.65
N ASP A 51 -27.87 -7.10 16.06
CA ASP A 51 -26.68 -6.33 16.40
C ASP A 51 -25.83 -6.12 15.15
N VAL A 52 -25.06 -5.03 15.11
CA VAL A 52 -24.11 -4.76 14.02
C VAL A 52 -22.70 -4.77 14.59
N HIS A 53 -21.92 -5.77 14.18
CA HIS A 53 -20.51 -5.94 14.51
C HIS A 53 -19.70 -5.06 13.56
N ILE A 54 -18.77 -4.28 14.13
CA ILE A 54 -17.86 -3.41 13.39
C ILE A 54 -16.46 -3.97 13.55
N ILE A 55 -15.90 -4.39 12.41
CA ILE A 55 -14.54 -4.90 12.26
C ILE A 55 -13.73 -3.82 11.56
N SER A 56 -12.58 -3.48 12.14
CA SER A 56 -11.74 -2.36 11.73
C SER A 56 -10.70 -2.77 10.67
N PRO A 57 -10.20 -1.81 9.87
CA PRO A 57 -9.13 -2.07 8.91
C PRO A 57 -7.90 -2.71 9.56
N THR A 58 -7.31 -3.66 8.85
CA THR A 58 -6.03 -4.29 9.21
C THR A 58 -5.07 -4.22 8.02
N PRO A 59 -3.75 -4.42 8.22
CA PRO A 59 -2.80 -4.43 7.10
C PRO A 59 -3.05 -5.48 6.02
N GLY A 60 -3.88 -6.51 6.30
CA GLY A 60 -4.31 -7.51 5.31
C GLY A 60 -5.73 -7.28 4.75
N CYS A 61 -6.47 -6.31 5.27
CA CYS A 61 -7.84 -5.98 4.85
C CYS A 61 -8.09 -4.49 5.16
N ASN A 62 -7.77 -3.61 4.21
CA ASN A 62 -7.77 -2.16 4.42
C ASN A 62 -9.16 -1.52 4.22
N MET A 63 -10.17 -2.04 4.92
CA MET A 63 -11.54 -1.54 4.90
C MET A 63 -12.24 -1.84 6.25
N TYR A 64 -13.21 -1.01 6.64
CA TYR A 64 -14.13 -1.37 7.72
C TYR A 64 -15.11 -2.42 7.20
N THR A 65 -15.33 -3.49 7.94
CA THR A 65 -16.34 -4.51 7.61
C THR A 65 -17.44 -4.51 8.67
N LEU A 66 -18.66 -4.21 8.27
CA LEU A 66 -19.84 -4.32 9.14
C LEU A 66 -20.54 -5.64 8.83
N VAL A 67 -20.94 -6.38 9.87
CA VAL A 67 -21.70 -7.63 9.75
C VAL A 67 -22.88 -7.61 10.72
N THR A 68 -24.08 -8.04 10.32
CA THR A 68 -25.16 -8.25 11.28
C THR A 68 -24.98 -9.56 12.04
N GLN A 69 -25.45 -9.61 13.29
CA GLN A 69 -25.66 -10.85 14.02
C GLN A 69 -27.07 -10.83 14.62
N GLY A 70 -27.86 -11.86 14.29
CA GLY A 70 -29.22 -12.06 14.80
C GLY A 70 -30.32 -11.88 13.75
N MET A 71 -30.02 -11.45 12.51
CA MET A 71 -31.02 -11.50 11.43
C MET A 71 -31.39 -12.95 11.09
N GLY A 72 -30.38 -13.84 11.02
CA GLY A 72 -30.57 -15.25 10.71
C GLY A 72 -31.15 -16.08 11.88
N ALA A 73 -31.33 -15.48 13.06
CA ALA A 73 -31.97 -16.14 14.22
C ALA A 73 -33.41 -16.58 13.94
N ARG A 74 -34.07 -15.98 12.92
CA ARG A 74 -35.41 -16.34 12.47
C ARG A 74 -35.38 -16.65 10.97
N PRO A 75 -35.67 -17.89 10.53
CA PRO A 75 -35.80 -18.17 9.12
C PRO A 75 -37.03 -17.47 8.51
N PHE A 76 -36.88 -17.05 7.26
CA PHE A 76 -37.96 -16.58 6.39
C PHE A 76 -38.01 -17.44 5.12
N ALA A 77 -38.97 -17.19 4.22
CA ALA A 77 -39.07 -17.94 2.97
C ALA A 77 -38.18 -17.33 1.87
N ASP A 78 -37.47 -18.16 1.11
CA ASP A 78 -36.86 -17.76 -0.17
C ASP A 78 -37.87 -17.77 -1.33
N GLU A 79 -37.41 -17.54 -2.57
CA GLU A 79 -38.26 -17.49 -3.77
C GLU A 79 -38.92 -18.84 -4.08
N GLU A 80 -38.23 -19.94 -3.76
CA GLU A 80 -38.73 -21.32 -3.81
C GLU A 80 -39.60 -21.71 -2.59
N GLY A 81 -39.74 -20.83 -1.60
CA GLY A 81 -40.51 -21.05 -0.38
C GLY A 81 -39.84 -21.95 0.66
N GLN A 82 -38.53 -22.16 0.56
CA GLN A 82 -37.71 -22.92 1.52
C GLN A 82 -37.28 -22.00 2.68
N PRO A 83 -36.94 -22.55 3.87
CA PRO A 83 -36.42 -21.75 4.98
C PRO A 83 -35.02 -21.22 4.66
N LEU A 84 -34.87 -19.90 4.64
CA LEU A 84 -33.61 -19.19 4.49
C LEU A 84 -33.31 -18.37 5.75
N ARG A 85 -32.06 -18.44 6.21
CA ARG A 85 -31.46 -17.55 7.20
C ARG A 85 -30.32 -16.78 6.54
N CYS A 86 -30.15 -15.50 6.89
CA CYS A 86 -28.99 -14.74 6.46
C CYS A 86 -28.59 -13.65 7.46
N GLU A 87 -27.34 -13.23 7.39
CA GLU A 87 -26.84 -11.96 7.90
C GLU A 87 -26.40 -11.07 6.73
N LEU A 88 -26.28 -9.76 6.97
CA LEU A 88 -25.86 -8.76 5.99
C LEU A 88 -24.43 -8.30 6.26
N VAL A 89 -23.64 -8.16 5.21
CA VAL A 89 -22.26 -7.63 5.22
C VAL A 89 -22.24 -6.28 4.50
N LEU A 90 -21.47 -5.30 4.97
CA LEU A 90 -21.30 -4.01 4.31
C LEU A 90 -19.90 -3.46 4.61
N ASN A 91 -19.06 -3.35 3.58
CA ASN A 91 -17.70 -2.84 3.75
C ASN A 91 -17.64 -1.33 3.42
N LEU A 92 -16.80 -0.59 4.13
CA LEU A 92 -16.69 0.87 4.08
C LEU A 92 -15.21 1.28 4.00
N PRO A 93 -14.90 2.48 3.43
CA PRO A 93 -13.54 3.00 3.35
C PRO A 93 -12.77 2.96 4.68
N PRO A 94 -11.45 2.74 4.67
CA PRO A 94 -10.64 2.65 5.89
C PRO A 94 -10.57 3.97 6.70
N ASP A 95 -10.95 5.10 6.11
CA ASP A 95 -11.06 6.42 6.76
C ASP A 95 -12.49 6.73 7.25
N TRP A 96 -13.41 5.76 7.27
CA TRP A 96 -14.83 5.99 7.61
C TRP A 96 -15.04 6.67 8.97
N VAL A 97 -14.18 6.35 9.94
CA VAL A 97 -14.14 7.01 11.26
C VAL A 97 -12.69 7.34 11.62
N SER A 98 -12.51 8.46 12.33
CA SER A 98 -11.23 8.82 12.95
C SER A 98 -11.27 8.64 14.48
N ASP A 99 -12.46 8.63 15.07
CA ASP A 99 -12.70 8.33 16.49
C ASP A 99 -13.97 7.45 16.64
N PRO A 100 -14.05 6.54 17.64
CA PRO A 100 -15.25 5.72 17.88
C PRO A 100 -16.56 6.52 18.07
N GLU A 101 -16.52 7.79 18.48
CA GLU A 101 -17.72 8.64 18.52
C GLU A 101 -18.31 8.94 17.13
N ASP A 102 -17.52 8.86 16.04
CA ASP A 102 -17.99 9.17 14.68
C ASP A 102 -19.17 8.28 14.24
N TRP A 103 -19.26 7.02 14.70
CA TRP A 103 -20.39 6.11 14.44
C TRP A 103 -21.75 6.65 14.92
N ASN A 104 -21.76 7.64 15.81
CA ASN A 104 -22.98 8.29 16.29
C ASN A 104 -23.39 9.51 15.45
N ARG A 105 -22.52 10.01 14.54
CA ARG A 105 -22.78 11.20 13.73
C ARG A 105 -23.82 10.93 12.63
N PRO A 106 -24.71 11.88 12.31
CA PRO A 106 -25.73 11.69 11.27
C PRO A 106 -25.16 11.31 9.89
N ASP A 107 -24.02 11.91 9.51
CA ASP A 107 -23.36 11.73 8.21
C ASP A 107 -22.60 10.39 8.07
N ARG A 108 -22.16 9.78 9.19
CA ARG A 108 -21.44 8.50 9.19
C ARG A 108 -22.28 7.28 9.61
N ARG A 109 -23.49 7.50 10.16
CA ARG A 109 -24.36 6.46 10.73
C ARG A 109 -25.30 5.78 9.72
N TRP A 110 -25.42 6.29 8.50
CA TRP A 110 -26.32 5.68 7.49
C TRP A 110 -26.05 4.19 7.19
N PRO A 111 -24.80 3.65 7.22
CA PRO A 111 -24.56 2.22 6.95
C PRO A 111 -25.27 1.32 7.96
N VAL A 112 -25.10 1.64 9.25
CA VAL A 112 -25.76 0.93 10.36
C VAL A 112 -27.28 1.06 10.25
N ALA A 113 -27.79 2.27 9.96
CA ALA A 113 -29.23 2.51 9.81
C ALA A 113 -29.83 1.75 8.60
N LEU A 114 -29.06 1.58 7.52
CA LEU A 114 -29.44 0.77 6.37
C LEU A 114 -29.51 -0.72 6.73
N MET A 115 -28.44 -1.27 7.34
CA MET A 115 -28.39 -2.67 7.75
C MET A 115 -29.52 -3.02 8.71
N THR A 116 -29.77 -2.22 9.75
CA THR A 116 -30.90 -2.42 10.67
C THR A 116 -32.26 -2.31 9.97
N ARG A 117 -32.42 -1.48 8.92
CA ARG A 117 -33.66 -1.42 8.14
C ARG A 117 -33.85 -2.66 7.26
N LEU A 118 -32.82 -3.11 6.56
CA LEU A 118 -32.88 -4.28 5.68
C LEU A 118 -33.03 -5.58 6.44
N ALA A 119 -32.35 -5.73 7.58
CA ALA A 119 -32.47 -6.94 8.41
C ALA A 119 -33.89 -7.16 8.95
N ARG A 120 -34.70 -6.10 9.01
CA ARG A 120 -36.13 -6.17 9.35
C ARG A 120 -37.04 -6.43 8.15
N PHE A 121 -36.57 -6.27 6.91
CA PHE A 121 -37.40 -6.25 5.71
C PHE A 121 -38.20 -7.55 5.51
N PRO A 122 -37.61 -8.77 5.46
CA PRO A 122 -38.37 -10.00 5.17
C PRO A 122 -39.45 -10.28 6.22
N PHE A 123 -39.22 -9.87 7.47
CA PHE A 123 -40.18 -10.05 8.58
C PHE A 123 -41.32 -9.02 8.57
N VAL A 124 -41.15 -7.88 7.90
CA VAL A 124 -42.16 -6.81 7.80
C VAL A 124 -42.99 -6.93 6.52
N THR A 125 -42.37 -7.27 5.39
CA THR A 125 -43.07 -7.42 4.10
C THR A 125 -43.59 -8.84 3.87
N GLY A 126 -42.87 -9.85 4.36
CA GLY A 126 -43.07 -11.25 3.96
C GLY A 126 -42.55 -11.56 2.55
N GLU A 127 -41.75 -10.67 1.95
CA GLU A 127 -41.14 -10.86 0.64
C GLU A 127 -39.77 -11.55 0.76
N PRO A 128 -39.46 -12.52 -0.12
CA PRO A 128 -38.18 -13.23 -0.11
C PRO A 128 -37.03 -12.32 -0.56
N ILE A 129 -35.82 -12.59 -0.05
CA ILE A 129 -34.59 -11.89 -0.46
C ILE A 129 -33.53 -12.90 -0.89
N SER A 130 -32.72 -12.53 -1.88
CA SER A 130 -31.84 -13.43 -2.63
C SER A 130 -30.66 -12.65 -3.25
N ILE A 131 -29.66 -13.36 -3.79
CA ILE A 131 -28.57 -12.72 -4.54
C ILE A 131 -29.15 -12.04 -5.79
N GLY A 132 -28.85 -10.75 -5.96
CA GLY A 132 -29.39 -9.89 -7.00
C GLY A 132 -30.72 -9.21 -6.66
N HIS A 133 -31.30 -9.49 -5.49
CA HIS A 133 -32.43 -8.70 -4.98
C HIS A 133 -31.96 -7.27 -4.68
N SER A 134 -32.77 -6.26 -5.06
CA SER A 134 -32.43 -4.85 -4.90
C SER A 134 -33.53 -4.06 -4.19
N PHE A 135 -33.12 -3.12 -3.34
CA PHE A 135 -34.02 -2.27 -2.56
C PHE A 135 -33.80 -0.79 -2.90
N ASP A 136 -34.88 -0.11 -3.28
CA ASP A 136 -34.88 1.35 -3.43
C ASP A 136 -34.75 2.04 -2.06
N PHE A 137 -33.93 3.08 -1.98
CA PHE A 137 -33.84 3.89 -0.76
C PHE A 137 -34.99 4.88 -0.68
N ALA A 138 -35.86 4.69 0.33
CA ALA A 138 -36.85 5.67 0.71
C ALA A 138 -36.20 7.04 1.01
N ASP A 139 -36.91 8.12 0.66
CA ASP A 139 -36.39 9.48 0.68
C ASP A 139 -35.83 9.90 2.06
N ASP A 140 -36.36 9.34 3.15
CA ASP A 140 -35.92 9.64 4.51
C ASP A 140 -34.47 9.22 4.81
N LEU A 141 -33.99 8.10 4.27
CA LEU A 141 -32.58 7.71 4.36
C LEU A 141 -31.69 8.64 3.53
N ARG A 142 -32.15 8.98 2.32
CA ARG A 142 -31.39 9.80 1.36
C ARG A 142 -31.22 11.24 1.84
N GLU A 143 -32.29 11.84 2.39
CA GLU A 143 -32.26 13.18 2.99
C GLU A 143 -31.44 13.24 4.29
N SER A 144 -31.42 12.16 5.09
CA SER A 144 -30.75 12.16 6.41
C SER A 144 -29.26 11.84 6.40
N GLY A 145 -28.79 11.03 5.46
CA GLY A 145 -27.43 10.47 5.47
C GLY A 145 -26.38 11.22 4.63
N ASN A 146 -26.76 12.32 3.96
CA ASN A 146 -25.94 12.95 2.90
C ASN A 146 -25.49 11.93 1.83
N MET A 147 -26.37 10.97 1.51
CA MET A 147 -26.04 9.76 0.77
C MET A 147 -26.43 9.92 -0.71
N ASN A 148 -25.44 9.92 -1.59
CA ASN A 148 -25.63 10.05 -3.05
C ASN A 148 -26.34 8.83 -3.68
N PHE A 149 -26.29 7.68 -3.02
CA PHE A 149 -26.93 6.44 -3.46
C PHE A 149 -28.47 6.53 -3.49
N ALA A 150 -29.08 5.73 -4.36
CA ALA A 150 -30.52 5.65 -4.58
C ALA A 150 -31.12 4.28 -4.22
N GLY A 151 -30.29 3.24 -4.06
CA GLY A 151 -30.70 1.90 -3.65
C GLY A 151 -29.49 1.03 -3.31
N VAL A 152 -29.73 -0.27 -3.15
CA VAL A 152 -28.71 -1.28 -2.82
C VAL A 152 -29.08 -2.63 -3.43
N VAL A 153 -28.10 -3.42 -3.85
CA VAL A 153 -28.28 -4.81 -4.33
C VAL A 153 -27.53 -5.79 -3.42
N LEU A 154 -28.08 -7.00 -3.26
CA LEU A 154 -27.45 -8.10 -2.52
C LEU A 154 -26.47 -8.87 -3.44
N LEU A 155 -25.21 -8.97 -3.04
CA LEU A 155 -24.16 -9.76 -3.68
C LEU A 155 -23.62 -10.84 -2.73
N PRO A 156 -22.87 -11.85 -3.23
CA PRO A 156 -21.99 -12.63 -2.38
C PRO A 156 -20.91 -11.73 -1.76
N PRO A 157 -20.35 -12.06 -0.57
CA PRO A 157 -19.26 -11.32 0.05
C PRO A 157 -17.91 -11.53 -0.65
N GLY A 158 -17.82 -11.12 -1.92
CA GLY A 158 -16.70 -11.41 -2.82
C GLY A 158 -15.36 -10.77 -2.48
N ALA A 159 -15.27 -10.01 -1.38
CA ALA A 159 -14.03 -9.51 -0.80
C ALA A 159 -13.56 -10.30 0.45
N ALA A 160 -14.38 -11.24 0.93
CA ALA A 160 -14.03 -12.18 2.00
C ALA A 160 -13.43 -13.49 1.42
N PRO A 161 -12.77 -14.34 2.23
CA PRO A 161 -12.22 -15.61 1.77
C PRO A 161 -13.30 -16.62 1.33
N GLU A 162 -12.94 -17.53 0.42
CA GLU A 162 -13.82 -18.63 -0.04
C GLU A 162 -14.37 -19.44 1.15
N GLY A 163 -15.69 -19.55 1.26
CA GLY A 163 -16.39 -20.18 2.38
C GLY A 163 -17.10 -19.18 3.31
N ALA A 164 -16.80 -17.88 3.22
CA ALA A 164 -17.46 -16.84 4.02
C ALA A 164 -18.98 -16.74 3.78
N GLU A 165 -19.46 -17.26 2.65
CA GLU A 165 -20.85 -17.13 2.20
C GLU A 165 -21.86 -17.95 3.02
N HIS A 166 -21.42 -18.98 3.77
CA HIS A 166 -22.28 -19.93 4.49
C HIS A 166 -21.69 -20.34 5.85
N CYS A 167 -22.34 -19.96 6.95
CA CYS A 167 -22.08 -20.51 8.29
C CYS A 167 -23.02 -21.68 8.58
N SER A 168 -22.49 -22.84 8.98
CA SER A 168 -23.31 -24.02 9.36
C SER A 168 -23.75 -23.97 10.82
N LEU A 169 -25.03 -24.29 11.09
CA LEU A 169 -25.64 -24.30 12.43
C LEU A 169 -25.78 -25.72 13.03
N GLU A 170 -24.90 -26.65 12.65
CA GLU A 170 -25.01 -28.11 12.83
C GLU A 170 -26.10 -28.85 12.01
N LEU A 171 -25.93 -30.17 11.93
CA LEU A 171 -26.87 -31.14 11.34
C LEU A 171 -27.87 -31.62 12.40
N LEU A 172 -29.18 -31.49 12.14
CA LEU A 172 -30.19 -32.09 13.00
C LEU A 172 -30.01 -33.63 13.06
N PRO A 173 -29.80 -34.26 14.25
CA PRO A 173 -29.45 -35.68 14.36
C PRO A 173 -30.50 -36.70 13.86
N SER A 174 -31.63 -36.24 13.31
CA SER A 174 -32.72 -37.06 12.78
C SER A 174 -33.10 -36.78 11.33
N GLU A 175 -32.73 -35.61 10.77
CA GLU A 175 -33.11 -35.20 9.41
C GLU A 175 -31.87 -34.57 8.74
N GLY A 176 -31.37 -35.21 7.68
CA GLY A 176 -30.05 -34.92 7.09
C GLY A 176 -30.03 -33.72 6.15
N GLU A 177 -30.59 -32.60 6.61
CA GLU A 177 -30.55 -31.29 5.96
C GLU A 177 -29.66 -30.38 6.81
N GLU A 178 -28.65 -29.77 6.19
CA GLU A 178 -27.72 -28.86 6.85
C GLU A 178 -28.39 -27.49 6.99
N GLU A 179 -28.67 -27.04 8.22
CA GLU A 179 -29.17 -25.69 8.46
C GLU A 179 -27.97 -24.72 8.46
N TYR A 180 -28.07 -23.63 7.71
CA TYR A 180 -27.01 -22.64 7.55
C TYR A 180 -27.54 -21.21 7.50
N VAL A 181 -26.66 -20.26 7.80
CA VAL A 181 -26.86 -18.82 7.65
C VAL A 181 -26.04 -18.33 6.47
N ARG A 182 -26.68 -17.71 5.48
CA ARG A 182 -25.96 -17.08 4.35
C ARG A 182 -25.47 -15.68 4.71
N PHE A 183 -24.34 -15.27 4.16
CA PHE A 183 -23.89 -13.88 4.25
C PHE A 183 -24.15 -13.18 2.91
N PHE A 184 -24.87 -12.04 2.96
CA PHE A 184 -25.19 -11.23 1.78
C PHE A 184 -24.55 -9.84 1.90
N GLN A 185 -23.65 -9.52 0.97
CA GLN A 185 -23.02 -8.22 0.90
C GLN A 185 -23.96 -7.18 0.30
N LEU A 186 -24.06 -6.04 0.96
CA LEU A 186 -24.78 -4.86 0.51
C LEU A 186 -23.87 -4.05 -0.42
N MET A 187 -24.25 -3.89 -1.68
CA MET A 187 -23.62 -2.96 -2.62
C MET A 187 -24.56 -1.77 -2.90
N PRO A 188 -24.33 -0.59 -2.28
CA PRO A 188 -25.12 0.60 -2.58
C PRO A 188 -24.87 1.15 -3.99
N LEU A 189 -25.95 1.59 -4.63
CA LEU A 189 -26.00 1.96 -6.04
C LEU A 189 -26.44 3.42 -6.20
N PHE A 190 -25.79 4.15 -7.10
CA PHE A 190 -26.27 5.46 -7.58
C PHE A 190 -27.57 5.30 -8.40
N ALA A 191 -28.25 6.42 -8.70
CA ALA A 191 -29.53 6.40 -9.41
C ALA A 191 -29.43 5.78 -10.83
N GLU A 192 -28.30 5.99 -11.51
CA GLU A 192 -28.01 5.49 -12.84
C GLU A 192 -27.66 3.99 -12.82
N GLU A 193 -26.97 3.53 -11.78
CA GLU A 193 -26.60 2.13 -11.54
C GLU A 193 -27.82 1.28 -11.16
N LEU A 194 -28.63 1.75 -10.20
CA LEU A 194 -29.91 1.14 -9.85
C LEU A 194 -30.83 1.08 -11.07
N ARG A 195 -30.84 2.13 -11.90
CA ARG A 195 -31.57 2.12 -13.15
C ARG A 195 -31.03 1.09 -14.14
N LEU A 196 -29.71 0.96 -14.30
CA LEU A 196 -29.11 -0.06 -15.16
C LEU A 196 -29.50 -1.48 -14.72
N LEU A 197 -29.47 -1.74 -13.42
CA LEU A 197 -29.93 -2.98 -12.81
C LEU A 197 -31.41 -3.28 -13.13
N LEU A 198 -32.29 -2.28 -13.03
CA LEU A 198 -33.73 -2.43 -13.30
C LEU A 198 -34.07 -2.51 -14.80
N ASP A 199 -33.39 -1.75 -15.66
CA ASP A 199 -33.63 -1.70 -17.12
C ASP A 199 -32.94 -2.88 -17.86
N GLN A 200 -31.85 -3.46 -17.34
CA GLN A 200 -31.01 -4.47 -18.05
C GLN A 200 -30.58 -5.70 -17.22
N GLY A 201 -30.77 -5.71 -15.90
CA GLY A 201 -30.46 -6.84 -15.02
C GLY A 201 -29.03 -6.86 -14.46
N ILE A 202 -28.80 -7.72 -13.45
CA ILE A 202 -27.57 -7.71 -12.63
C ILE A 202 -26.28 -7.88 -13.43
N ALA A 203 -26.25 -8.76 -14.45
CA ALA A 203 -25.05 -8.96 -15.25
C ALA A 203 -24.58 -7.66 -15.93
N ALA A 204 -25.51 -6.84 -16.45
CA ALA A 204 -25.18 -5.58 -17.09
C ALA A 204 -24.66 -4.50 -16.11
N LEU A 205 -25.01 -4.61 -14.82
CA LEU A 205 -24.43 -3.79 -13.76
C LEU A 205 -23.01 -4.28 -13.42
N LEU A 206 -22.83 -5.58 -13.17
CA LEU A 206 -21.52 -6.14 -12.79
C LEU A 206 -20.48 -6.00 -13.92
N ASP A 207 -20.89 -6.10 -15.18
CA ASP A 207 -20.06 -5.82 -16.38
C ASP A 207 -19.56 -4.36 -16.44
N ARG A 208 -20.05 -3.45 -15.57
CA ARG A 208 -19.67 -2.03 -15.51
C ARG A 208 -18.91 -1.64 -14.25
N CYS A 209 -19.02 -2.39 -13.16
CA CYS A 209 -18.38 -2.06 -11.89
C CYS A 209 -16.94 -2.58 -11.84
N THR A 210 -16.04 -1.81 -11.21
CA THR A 210 -14.75 -2.35 -10.76
C THR A 210 -14.95 -3.26 -9.54
N PHE A 211 -13.94 -4.06 -9.19
CA PHE A 211 -13.98 -4.89 -7.97
C PHE A 211 -14.29 -4.04 -6.73
N GLU A 212 -13.64 -2.89 -6.59
CA GLU A 212 -13.80 -1.99 -5.45
C GLU A 212 -15.20 -1.37 -5.37
N MET A 213 -15.83 -1.04 -6.50
CA MET A 213 -17.23 -0.57 -6.53
C MET A 213 -18.23 -1.61 -6.01
N MET A 214 -17.92 -2.90 -6.18
CA MET A 214 -18.72 -4.01 -5.65
C MET A 214 -18.36 -4.33 -4.18
N ALA A 215 -17.09 -4.15 -3.81
CA ALA A 215 -16.54 -4.47 -2.50
C ALA A 215 -16.83 -3.39 -1.44
N ILE A 216 -16.63 -2.11 -1.75
CA ILE A 216 -16.59 -1.01 -0.77
C ILE A 216 -17.67 0.02 -1.07
N ALA A 217 -18.50 0.32 -0.08
CA ALA A 217 -19.59 1.28 -0.17
C ALA A 217 -19.16 2.73 0.08
N ASP A 218 -18.17 3.22 -0.67
CA ASP A 218 -17.73 4.62 -0.61
C ASP A 218 -18.73 5.57 -1.30
N PRO A 219 -19.32 6.57 -0.61
CA PRO A 219 -20.17 7.59 -1.24
C PRO A 219 -19.46 8.53 -2.23
N ASN A 220 -18.12 8.50 -2.27
CA ASN A 220 -17.27 9.33 -3.15
C ASN A 220 -16.76 8.60 -4.39
N ARG A 221 -16.99 7.28 -4.52
CA ARG A 221 -16.56 6.48 -5.68
C ARG A 221 -17.19 6.97 -6.97
N LEU A 222 -16.52 6.70 -8.09
CA LEU A 222 -17.08 6.93 -9.43
C LEU A 222 -18.35 6.09 -9.66
N ASN A 223 -19.28 6.65 -10.43
CA ASN A 223 -20.53 6.03 -10.82
C ASN A 223 -20.33 5.18 -12.07
N ALA A 224 -20.55 3.87 -11.97
CA ALA A 224 -20.25 2.88 -13.01
C ALA A 224 -21.04 3.09 -14.34
N VAL A 225 -22.00 4.01 -14.36
CA VAL A 225 -22.81 4.37 -15.53
C VAL A 225 -22.56 5.81 -15.99
N ALA A 226 -22.50 6.77 -15.07
CA ALA A 226 -22.30 8.18 -15.41
C ALA A 226 -20.84 8.50 -15.76
N ASP A 227 -19.90 7.93 -15.02
CA ASP A 227 -18.46 8.17 -15.14
C ASP A 227 -17.75 7.06 -15.93
N ALA A 228 -18.51 6.18 -16.59
CA ALA A 228 -18.00 4.99 -17.30
C ALA A 228 -16.87 5.30 -18.30
N ALA A 229 -16.87 6.49 -18.92
CA ALA A 229 -15.79 6.90 -19.82
C ALA A 229 -14.47 7.21 -19.09
N LEU A 230 -14.54 7.79 -17.88
CA LEU A 230 -13.38 8.01 -17.01
C LEU A 230 -12.88 6.68 -16.44
N ILE A 231 -13.79 5.78 -16.05
CA ILE A 231 -13.46 4.44 -15.55
C ILE A 231 -12.79 3.57 -16.63
N ASP A 232 -13.19 3.72 -17.90
CA ASP A 232 -12.54 3.03 -19.02
C ASP A 232 -11.19 3.67 -19.40
N GLU A 233 -11.03 5.00 -19.25
CA GLU A 233 -9.75 5.74 -19.39
C GLU A 233 -8.76 5.40 -18.26
N GLU A 234 -9.22 5.30 -17.02
CA GLU A 234 -8.41 4.91 -15.85
C GLU A 234 -7.80 3.51 -16.02
N LYS A 235 -8.56 2.53 -16.53
CA LYS A 235 -8.03 1.19 -16.83
C LYS A 235 -6.93 1.20 -17.89
N GLU A 236 -7.07 2.03 -18.94
CA GLU A 236 -6.01 2.18 -19.95
C GLU A 236 -4.72 2.76 -19.34
N HIS A 237 -4.83 3.59 -18.29
CA HIS A 237 -3.68 4.07 -17.52
C HIS A 237 -3.14 3.03 -16.53
N GLU A 238 -3.99 2.31 -15.79
CA GLU A 238 -3.58 1.21 -14.89
C GLU A 238 -2.82 0.10 -15.64
N GLU A 239 -3.35 -0.36 -16.79
CA GLU A 239 -2.69 -1.38 -17.61
C GLU A 239 -1.31 -0.89 -18.08
N ALA A 240 -1.19 0.37 -18.51
CA ALA A 240 0.08 0.95 -18.95
C ALA A 240 1.08 1.12 -17.79
N LEU A 241 0.66 1.66 -16.65
CA LEU A 241 1.49 1.86 -15.46
C LEU A 241 1.97 0.52 -14.87
N SER A 242 1.16 -0.54 -14.94
CA SER A 242 1.58 -1.90 -14.57
C SER A 242 2.71 -2.47 -15.45
N GLY A 243 2.92 -1.88 -16.64
CA GLY A 243 4.00 -2.21 -17.57
C GLY A 243 5.31 -1.46 -17.34
N CYS A 244 5.30 -0.39 -16.54
CA CYS A 244 6.49 0.40 -16.20
C CYS A 244 7.50 -0.45 -15.40
N ARG A 245 8.80 -0.18 -15.58
CA ARG A 245 9.89 -0.98 -14.96
C ARG A 245 10.80 -0.18 -14.05
N THR A 246 10.69 1.15 -14.10
CA THR A 246 11.44 2.11 -13.29
C THR A 246 10.50 3.22 -12.84
N LEU A 247 10.87 3.93 -11.76
CA LEU A 247 10.15 5.13 -11.32
C LEU A 247 10.13 6.21 -12.42
N THR A 248 11.22 6.32 -13.19
CA THR A 248 11.32 7.23 -14.33
C THR A 248 10.30 6.91 -15.43
N ASP A 249 10.09 5.65 -15.79
CA ASP A 249 9.04 5.26 -16.76
C ASP A 249 7.65 5.68 -16.27
N PHE A 250 7.37 5.40 -14.98
CA PHE A 250 6.07 5.64 -14.34
C PHE A 250 5.76 7.14 -14.26
N VAL A 251 6.70 7.94 -13.76
CA VAL A 251 6.56 9.40 -13.63
C VAL A 251 6.47 10.05 -15.00
N SER A 252 7.26 9.61 -15.98
CA SER A 252 7.18 10.11 -17.37
C SER A 252 5.79 9.88 -17.96
N TYR A 253 5.22 8.68 -17.80
CA TYR A 253 3.86 8.37 -18.26
C TYR A 253 2.81 9.27 -17.57
N CYS A 254 2.90 9.41 -16.24
CA CYS A 254 2.00 10.29 -15.47
C CYS A 254 2.06 11.77 -15.91
N VAL A 255 3.23 12.25 -16.34
CA VAL A 255 3.41 13.61 -16.88
C VAL A 255 2.90 13.72 -18.32
N GLU A 256 3.26 12.78 -19.21
CA GLU A 256 2.85 12.78 -20.63
C GLU A 256 1.32 12.69 -20.81
N HIS A 257 0.63 12.00 -19.89
CA HIS A 257 -0.82 11.84 -19.88
C HIS A 257 -1.56 12.82 -18.93
N ASP A 258 -0.88 13.82 -18.35
CA ASP A 258 -1.43 14.85 -17.42
C ASP A 258 -2.20 14.27 -16.21
N LEU A 259 -1.86 13.04 -15.78
CA LEU A 259 -2.53 12.32 -14.68
C LEU A 259 -2.40 13.06 -13.34
N ILE A 260 -1.35 13.86 -13.20
CA ILE A 260 -1.10 14.78 -12.08
C ILE A 260 -2.23 15.82 -11.93
N ARG A 261 -2.93 16.17 -13.01
CA ARG A 261 -3.96 17.23 -13.05
C ARG A 261 -5.37 16.73 -13.33
N SER A 262 -5.54 15.56 -13.93
CA SER A 262 -6.86 14.92 -14.11
C SER A 262 -7.53 14.51 -12.78
N GLY A 263 -6.77 14.53 -11.68
CA GLY A 263 -7.21 14.04 -10.37
C GLY A 263 -7.14 12.52 -10.26
N PHE A 264 -6.49 11.83 -11.21
CA PHE A 264 -6.16 10.40 -11.14
C PHE A 264 -5.35 10.10 -9.88
N THR A 265 -4.30 10.89 -9.61
CA THR A 265 -3.46 10.80 -8.41
C THR A 265 -4.21 10.93 -7.07
N ALA A 266 -5.41 11.53 -7.06
CA ALA A 266 -6.24 11.62 -5.86
C ALA A 266 -7.09 10.37 -5.58
N ARG A 267 -7.12 9.41 -6.52
CA ARG A 267 -7.72 8.06 -6.37
C ARG A 267 -6.63 6.98 -6.27
N HIS A 268 -5.56 7.15 -7.04
CA HIS A 268 -4.43 6.21 -7.15
C HIS A 268 -3.29 6.63 -6.21
N ALA A 269 -3.31 6.11 -4.98
CA ALA A 269 -2.37 6.47 -3.91
C ALA A 269 -0.92 6.08 -4.25
N GLU A 270 -0.73 4.99 -4.99
CA GLU A 270 0.53 4.56 -5.57
C GLU A 270 1.12 5.58 -6.55
N ALA A 271 0.27 6.32 -7.28
CA ALA A 271 0.71 7.37 -8.19
C ALA A 271 1.07 8.68 -7.46
N ASP A 272 0.30 9.06 -6.44
CA ASP A 272 0.65 10.17 -5.53
C ASP A 272 1.97 9.90 -4.78
N TRP A 273 2.16 8.67 -4.26
CA TRP A 273 3.40 8.24 -3.64
C TRP A 273 4.59 8.33 -4.61
N ALA A 274 4.49 7.72 -5.79
CA ALA A 274 5.57 7.71 -6.79
C ALA A 274 5.98 9.13 -7.21
N LEU A 275 5.01 10.04 -7.39
CA LEU A 275 5.28 11.44 -7.75
C LEU A 275 5.92 12.22 -6.60
N ARG A 276 5.51 11.99 -5.35
CA ARG A 276 6.16 12.62 -4.19
C ARG A 276 7.58 12.13 -4.01
N THR A 277 7.82 10.82 -4.07
CA THR A 277 9.17 10.26 -3.98
C THR A 277 10.08 10.81 -5.08
N ALA A 278 9.61 10.95 -6.33
CA ALA A 278 10.42 11.55 -7.39
C ALA A 278 10.75 13.03 -7.15
N VAL A 279 9.82 13.82 -6.58
CA VAL A 279 10.07 15.24 -6.22
C VAL A 279 10.96 15.36 -4.98
N GLU A 280 10.84 14.45 -4.01
CA GLU A 280 11.72 14.35 -2.84
C GLU A 280 13.14 13.88 -3.22
N GLU A 281 13.29 13.07 -4.27
CA GLU A 281 14.57 12.74 -4.90
C GLU A 281 15.16 13.96 -5.65
N GLU A 282 14.37 14.65 -6.49
CA GLU A 282 14.82 15.84 -7.23
C GLU A 282 15.27 16.98 -6.30
N LEU A 283 14.49 17.30 -5.25
CA LEU A 283 14.86 18.31 -4.25
C LEU A 283 16.07 17.93 -3.38
N ARG A 284 16.36 16.64 -3.26
CA ARG A 284 17.53 16.11 -2.53
C ARG A 284 18.79 16.16 -3.38
N ASP A 285 18.68 15.85 -4.67
CA ASP A 285 19.75 16.06 -5.65
C ASP A 285 20.03 17.57 -5.85
N GLU A 286 19.04 18.45 -5.66
CA GLU A 286 19.21 19.92 -5.54
C GLU A 286 19.66 20.41 -4.13
N GLY A 287 19.88 19.51 -3.16
CA GLY A 287 20.48 19.84 -1.86
C GLY A 287 19.58 20.51 -0.82
N MET A 288 18.25 20.37 -0.89
CA MET A 288 17.31 20.94 0.09
C MET A 288 16.89 19.94 1.18
N GLU A 289 17.40 20.08 2.41
CA GLU A 289 17.03 19.24 3.56
C GLU A 289 15.66 19.58 4.19
N GLU A 290 14.86 18.55 4.53
CA GLU A 290 14.33 18.31 5.89
C GLU A 290 13.77 16.87 6.04
N ALA A 291 13.89 16.25 7.22
CA ALA A 291 13.49 14.85 7.53
C ALA A 291 13.34 14.65 9.07
N PRO A 292 13.06 13.46 9.66
CA PRO A 292 12.57 12.14 9.16
C PRO A 292 11.21 11.74 9.86
N VAL A 293 10.71 10.51 10.12
CA VAL A 293 11.21 9.10 10.15
C VAL A 293 10.08 8.03 10.00
N GLY A 294 10.39 6.93 9.30
CA GLY A 294 9.97 5.55 9.66
C GLY A 294 8.63 4.98 9.11
N LEU A 295 8.49 3.67 8.86
CA LEU A 295 9.39 2.53 9.19
C LEU A 295 9.22 1.34 8.22
N LEU A 296 10.34 0.74 7.76
CA LEU A 296 10.41 -0.36 6.75
C LEU A 296 10.22 -1.80 7.30
N LYS A 297 9.75 -2.70 6.41
CA LYS A 297 10.02 -4.17 6.31
C LYS A 297 9.23 -4.72 5.11
N VAL A 298 9.79 -5.47 4.13
CA VAL A 298 11.14 -6.02 3.91
C VAL A 298 11.54 -5.77 2.44
N LEU A 299 12.86 -5.77 2.15
CA LEU A 299 13.56 -5.55 0.88
C LEU A 299 13.02 -6.36 -0.34
N ASP A 300 13.30 -5.98 -1.60
CA ASP A 300 14.36 -5.08 -2.12
C ASP A 300 13.89 -3.77 -2.75
N GLY A 301 14.64 -2.69 -2.47
CA GLY A 301 14.76 -1.50 -3.32
C GLY A 301 16.04 -1.57 -4.18
N PRO A 302 16.30 -0.61 -5.09
CA PRO A 302 17.45 -0.65 -5.98
C PRO A 302 18.77 -0.37 -5.24
N LEU A 303 19.60 -1.40 -5.14
CA LEU A 303 20.96 -1.34 -4.58
C LEU A 303 21.92 -0.65 -5.58
N GLN A 304 22.35 0.57 -5.26
CA GLN A 304 23.38 1.28 -6.04
C GLN A 304 24.77 0.88 -5.54
N CYS A 305 25.71 0.68 -6.46
CA CYS A 305 27.08 0.26 -6.19
C CYS A 305 28.03 0.82 -7.26
N TRP A 306 29.34 0.76 -7.01
CA TRP A 306 30.36 1.33 -7.88
C TRP A 306 31.29 0.24 -8.42
N ALA A 307 31.62 0.32 -9.71
CA ALA A 307 32.56 -0.62 -10.34
C ALA A 307 33.51 0.12 -11.27
N THR A 308 34.75 -0.34 -11.37
CA THR A 308 35.71 0.25 -12.30
C THR A 308 35.35 -0.10 -13.75
N GLN A 309 35.76 0.74 -14.72
CA GLN A 309 35.40 0.52 -16.12
C GLN A 309 35.83 -0.87 -16.62
N ALA A 310 36.99 -1.37 -16.19
CA ALA A 310 37.47 -2.71 -16.51
C ALA A 310 36.48 -3.80 -16.06
N VAL A 311 35.94 -3.73 -14.83
CA VAL A 311 34.93 -4.67 -14.32
C VAL A 311 33.64 -4.61 -15.16
N LEU A 312 33.19 -3.41 -15.55
CA LEU A 312 31.99 -3.25 -16.39
C LEU A 312 32.16 -3.74 -17.84
N GLU A 313 33.39 -3.71 -18.37
CA GLU A 313 33.75 -4.30 -19.66
C GLU A 313 33.99 -5.83 -19.59
N GLY A 314 34.02 -6.40 -18.38
CA GLY A 314 34.05 -7.84 -18.13
C GLY A 314 35.37 -8.40 -17.59
N ALA A 315 36.25 -7.55 -17.04
CA ALA A 315 37.40 -8.01 -16.26
C ALA A 315 36.93 -8.72 -14.97
N ALA A 316 37.79 -9.58 -14.42
CA ALA A 316 37.51 -10.25 -13.15
C ALA A 316 37.56 -9.26 -11.98
N VAL A 317 36.52 -9.25 -11.15
CA VAL A 317 36.56 -8.61 -9.83
C VAL A 317 37.55 -9.36 -8.95
N VAL A 318 38.53 -8.65 -8.40
CA VAL A 318 39.55 -9.19 -7.48
C VAL A 318 39.53 -8.55 -6.11
N ALA A 319 38.92 -7.37 -5.95
CA ALA A 319 38.67 -6.76 -4.66
C ALA A 319 37.24 -6.21 -4.57
N VAL A 320 36.66 -6.32 -3.38
CA VAL A 320 35.35 -5.78 -3.01
C VAL A 320 35.47 -5.16 -1.63
N TYR A 321 34.95 -3.96 -1.44
CA TYR A 321 34.92 -3.34 -0.11
C TYR A 321 33.68 -2.47 0.06
N ARG A 322 33.40 -2.09 1.31
CA ARG A 322 32.25 -1.25 1.64
C ARG A 322 32.65 0.07 2.29
N ASP A 323 32.35 1.19 1.62
CA ASP A 323 32.54 2.53 2.18
C ASP A 323 31.58 2.82 3.35
N ALA A 324 32.04 3.67 4.26
CA ALA A 324 31.23 4.20 5.36
C ALA A 324 30.26 5.28 4.86
N VAL A 325 29.22 4.85 4.13
CA VAL A 325 28.18 5.74 3.55
C VAL A 325 27.60 6.66 4.65
N PRO A 326 27.69 8.00 4.50
CA PRO A 326 27.13 8.93 5.47
C PRO A 326 25.62 8.70 5.65
N PRO A 327 25.03 9.00 6.83
CA PRO A 327 23.59 8.81 7.07
C PRO A 327 22.71 9.48 6.00
N ILE A 328 23.19 10.59 5.43
CA ILE A 328 22.54 11.37 4.37
C ILE A 328 22.41 10.60 3.03
N ASN A 329 23.29 9.62 2.74
CA ASN A 329 23.23 8.79 1.52
C ASN A 329 22.78 7.33 1.78
N SER A 330 22.72 6.91 3.05
CA SER A 330 22.48 5.53 3.51
C SER A 330 21.18 4.82 3.05
N GLY A 331 20.28 5.51 2.34
CA GLY A 331 19.03 4.94 1.84
C GLY A 331 19.10 4.28 0.46
N TRP A 332 20.13 4.58 -0.34
CA TRP A 332 20.19 4.17 -1.75
C TRP A 332 21.59 3.74 -2.23
N ASP A 333 22.67 4.33 -1.70
CA ASP A 333 24.02 3.80 -1.92
C ASP A 333 24.30 2.67 -0.93
N SER A 334 24.74 1.52 -1.44
CA SER A 334 25.16 0.38 -0.62
C SER A 334 26.54 0.57 0.01
N GLY A 335 27.36 1.47 -0.56
CA GLY A 335 28.79 1.62 -0.26
C GLY A 335 29.67 0.57 -0.96
N LEU A 336 29.10 -0.38 -1.71
CA LEU A 336 29.85 -1.47 -2.31
C LEU A 336 30.64 -1.02 -3.54
N ASN A 337 31.95 -1.18 -3.48
CA ASN A 337 32.90 -0.94 -4.57
C ASN A 337 33.44 -2.27 -5.11
N PHE A 338 33.58 -2.39 -6.43
CA PHE A 338 34.08 -3.59 -7.14
C PHE A 338 35.25 -3.24 -8.08
N LEU A 339 36.43 -3.81 -7.83
CA LEU A 339 37.69 -3.46 -8.50
C LEU A 339 38.32 -4.66 -9.22
N SER A 340 39.06 -4.38 -10.31
CA SER A 340 39.87 -5.35 -11.06
C SER A 340 41.34 -5.33 -10.64
N ALA A 341 42.14 -6.25 -11.19
CA ALA A 341 43.57 -6.36 -10.87
C ALA A 341 44.43 -5.24 -11.49
N GLU A 342 43.88 -4.45 -12.41
CA GLU A 342 44.57 -3.27 -12.95
C GLU A 342 44.42 -2.10 -11.96
N ASP A 343 43.21 -1.91 -11.41
CA ASP A 343 42.88 -0.84 -10.45
C ASP A 343 43.59 -0.98 -9.08
N LEU A 344 44.13 -2.17 -8.75
CA LEU A 344 44.90 -2.41 -7.53
C LEU A 344 46.39 -2.07 -7.65
N LEU A 345 46.91 -1.88 -8.87
CA LEU A 345 48.32 -1.58 -9.10
C LEU A 345 48.60 -0.08 -9.07
N ASP A 346 47.57 0.74 -9.28
CA ASP A 346 47.66 2.20 -9.21
C ASP A 346 47.61 2.71 -7.75
N GLU A 347 46.97 1.97 -6.82
CA GLU A 347 46.96 2.29 -5.37
C GLU A 347 48.36 2.18 -4.73
N ASP A 348 49.28 1.38 -5.29
CA ASP A 348 50.64 1.14 -4.77
C ASP A 348 51.68 2.23 -5.17
N GLU A 349 51.39 3.15 -6.11
CA GLU A 349 52.38 4.14 -6.61
C GLU A 349 52.27 5.55 -5.97
N GLU A 350 51.18 5.91 -5.29
CA GLU A 350 50.99 7.28 -4.75
C GLU A 350 51.70 7.54 -3.40
N ASP A 351 51.96 6.51 -2.59
CA ASP A 351 52.44 6.62 -1.19
C ASP A 351 53.94 6.95 -1.02
N VAL A 352 54.64 7.35 -2.09
CA VAL A 352 56.13 7.40 -2.14
C VAL A 352 56.73 8.81 -1.97
N ASP A 353 56.01 9.88 -2.32
CA ASP A 353 56.59 11.23 -2.52
C ASP A 353 56.34 12.25 -1.38
N ALA A 354 55.88 11.79 -0.19
CA ALA A 354 55.47 12.68 0.91
C ALA A 354 56.58 13.05 1.94
N ASP A 355 57.72 12.35 1.97
CA ASP A 355 58.57 12.24 3.18
C ASP A 355 59.88 13.08 3.18
N GLU A 356 60.02 14.10 2.31
CA GLU A 356 61.17 15.04 2.29
C GLU A 356 60.77 16.54 2.42
N ALA A 357 60.06 16.95 3.48
CA ALA A 357 59.64 18.36 3.66
C ALA A 357 59.59 18.95 5.10
N GLU A 358 60.22 18.37 6.13
CA GLU A 358 60.41 19.04 7.44
C GLU A 358 61.88 19.32 7.78
N ASP A 359 62.34 20.57 7.62
CA ASP A 359 63.08 21.31 8.67
C ASP A 359 63.34 22.80 8.30
N GLU A 360 63.39 23.65 9.35
CA GLU A 360 63.67 25.11 9.42
C GLU A 360 62.50 26.11 9.31
N GLU A 361 61.78 26.31 10.42
CA GLU A 361 60.91 27.50 10.62
C GLU A 361 61.64 28.67 11.32
N ALA A 362 61.24 29.90 10.95
CA ALA A 362 61.42 31.18 11.64
C ALA A 362 62.85 31.79 11.81
N VAL A 363 63.00 33.08 11.43
CA VAL A 363 63.12 34.21 12.40
C VAL A 363 63.28 35.59 11.68
N GLU A 364 62.37 36.52 12.02
CA GLU A 364 62.51 38.00 12.08
C GLU A 364 62.59 38.95 10.83
N ASN A 365 61.75 39.99 10.92
CA ASN A 365 61.94 41.44 10.62
C ASN A 365 61.54 42.09 9.27
N GLU A 366 60.55 42.99 9.40
CA GLU A 366 60.44 44.38 8.92
C GLU A 366 61.34 44.90 7.77
N GLU A 367 60.74 45.41 6.68
CA GLU A 367 60.74 46.87 6.37
C GLU A 367 59.69 47.24 5.27
N GLU A 368 59.53 48.53 4.99
CA GLU A 368 58.45 49.14 4.15
C GLU A 368 58.80 49.27 2.64
N VAL A 369 57.80 49.68 1.84
CA VAL A 369 57.79 50.75 0.79
C VAL A 369 57.08 50.34 -0.53
N ASP A 370 56.28 51.28 -1.06
CA ASP A 370 55.52 51.24 -2.31
C ASP A 370 56.41 51.25 -3.59
N ASP A 371 55.87 50.84 -4.75
CA ASP A 371 55.59 51.81 -5.84
C ASP A 371 54.88 51.22 -7.09
N GLU A 372 54.34 52.16 -7.87
CA GLU A 372 53.36 52.13 -8.97
C GLU A 372 53.57 51.20 -10.21
N ALA A 373 52.45 50.64 -10.69
CA ALA A 373 51.88 50.67 -12.06
C ALA A 373 52.66 50.21 -13.33
N GLU A 374 51.93 49.49 -14.22
CA GLU A 374 51.50 49.98 -15.56
C GLU A 374 50.49 49.00 -16.21
N ALA A 375 49.84 49.39 -17.33
CA ALA A 375 48.67 48.71 -17.91
C ALA A 375 48.95 47.71 -19.08
N GLY A 376 47.95 46.86 -19.37
CA GLY A 376 47.84 46.02 -20.57
C GLY A 376 46.40 45.55 -20.79
N ASP A 377 45.89 45.68 -22.03
CA ASP A 377 44.46 45.51 -22.39
C ASP A 377 44.03 44.06 -22.71
N ASP A 378 42.71 43.83 -22.67
CA ASP A 378 41.89 42.75 -23.29
C ASP A 378 42.22 41.27 -22.88
N ASP A 379 41.28 40.36 -22.62
CA ASP A 379 39.95 40.15 -23.23
C ASP A 379 39.00 39.26 -22.35
N GLU A 380 37.70 39.27 -22.69
CA GLU A 380 36.61 38.28 -22.38
C GLU A 380 36.13 37.96 -20.92
N ALA A 381 34.80 37.71 -20.85
CA ALA A 381 33.98 36.99 -19.84
C ALA A 381 33.92 37.45 -18.35
N GLU A 382 32.78 38.05 -17.97
CA GLU A 382 32.17 37.86 -16.64
C GLU A 382 31.24 36.63 -16.70
N ASP A 383 31.47 35.63 -15.84
CA ASP A 383 30.46 34.83 -15.13
C ASP A 383 31.20 34.11 -13.98
N ASP A 384 30.66 34.19 -12.76
CA ASP A 384 31.27 33.68 -11.52
C ASP A 384 30.99 32.16 -11.29
N ASP A 385 31.40 31.66 -10.12
CA ASP A 385 31.08 30.33 -9.57
C ASP A 385 31.72 29.11 -10.26
N ALA A 386 33.06 29.04 -10.16
CA ALA A 386 33.76 27.76 -10.17
C ALA A 386 33.46 26.97 -8.89
N ALA A 387 33.29 25.65 -9.00
CA ALA A 387 33.14 24.77 -7.85
C ALA A 387 34.50 24.47 -7.19
N GLU A 388 34.50 24.33 -5.86
CA GLU A 388 35.48 23.54 -5.12
C GLU A 388 34.73 22.23 -4.74
N ASP A 389 34.70 21.24 -5.62
CA ASP A 389 35.62 20.08 -5.65
C ASP A 389 35.63 19.26 -4.34
N ASP A 390 34.86 18.17 -4.36
CA ASP A 390 34.90 17.12 -3.34
C ASP A 390 36.21 16.33 -3.47
N ALA A 391 37.01 16.29 -2.40
CA ALA A 391 38.34 15.67 -2.40
C ALA A 391 38.30 14.13 -2.31
N TYR A 392 37.89 13.47 -3.40
CA TYR A 392 38.14 12.05 -3.68
C TYR A 392 38.64 11.91 -5.14
N GLY A 393 39.79 11.26 -5.34
CA GLY A 393 40.58 11.37 -6.58
C GLY A 393 39.93 10.82 -7.86
N GLU A 394 40.41 11.29 -9.01
CA GLU A 394 39.95 10.95 -10.37
C GLU A 394 40.25 9.49 -10.80
N GLY A 395 39.70 8.51 -10.08
CA GLY A 395 39.74 7.09 -10.45
C GLY A 395 38.61 6.70 -11.42
N THR A 396 38.86 5.73 -12.31
CA THR A 396 37.94 5.32 -13.40
C THR A 396 36.74 4.47 -12.92
N ARG A 397 35.98 4.99 -11.94
CA ARG A 397 34.84 4.34 -11.28
C ARG A 397 33.51 4.80 -11.89
N LEU A 398 32.57 3.87 -12.05
CA LEU A 398 31.28 4.09 -12.71
C LEU A 398 30.13 3.53 -11.86
N ARG A 399 29.10 4.36 -11.64
CA ARG A 399 27.90 4.06 -10.85
C ARG A 399 27.04 3.00 -11.55
N LEU A 400 26.68 1.93 -10.85
CA LEU A 400 25.83 0.85 -11.33
C LEU A 400 24.61 0.64 -10.44
N THR A 401 23.42 0.71 -11.05
CA THR A 401 22.11 0.56 -10.40
C THR A 401 21.52 -0.86 -10.51
N ASN A 402 22.32 -1.85 -10.90
CA ASN A 402 21.87 -3.21 -11.19
C ASN A 402 22.95 -4.26 -10.86
N LEU A 403 23.06 -4.57 -9.58
CA LEU A 403 24.02 -5.54 -9.00
C LEU A 403 24.07 -6.92 -9.70
N PRO A 404 22.96 -7.52 -10.19
CA PRO A 404 23.00 -8.76 -10.99
C PRO A 404 23.96 -8.76 -12.19
N ARG A 405 24.29 -7.60 -12.76
CA ARG A 405 25.28 -7.51 -13.85
C ARG A 405 26.70 -7.83 -13.40
N ILE A 406 27.10 -7.43 -12.19
CA ILE A 406 28.42 -7.73 -11.60
C ILE A 406 28.46 -9.20 -11.14
N VAL A 407 27.40 -9.68 -10.47
CA VAL A 407 27.27 -11.09 -10.05
C VAL A 407 27.35 -12.06 -11.24
N THR A 408 26.93 -11.64 -12.43
CA THR A 408 27.07 -12.44 -13.67
C THR A 408 28.53 -12.64 -14.08
N VAL A 409 29.44 -11.73 -13.72
CA VAL A 409 30.88 -11.83 -13.98
C VAL A 409 31.56 -12.73 -12.94
N ASN A 410 31.24 -12.56 -11.66
CA ASN A 410 31.72 -13.44 -10.58
C ASN A 410 30.58 -13.89 -9.65
N PRO A 411 30.05 -15.12 -9.82
CA PRO A 411 28.92 -15.61 -9.02
C PRO A 411 29.18 -15.79 -7.52
N GLN A 412 30.45 -15.82 -7.07
CA GLN A 412 30.78 -15.89 -5.64
C GLN A 412 30.39 -14.63 -4.87
N LEU A 413 30.21 -13.50 -5.57
CA LEU A 413 29.92 -12.21 -4.96
C LEU A 413 28.61 -12.17 -4.17
N LEU A 414 27.66 -13.09 -4.43
CA LEU A 414 26.43 -13.22 -3.66
C LEU A 414 26.67 -13.60 -2.19
N ASP A 415 27.72 -14.38 -1.92
CA ASP A 415 28.06 -14.83 -0.56
C ASP A 415 28.79 -13.73 0.25
N ILE A 416 29.11 -12.57 -0.36
CA ILE A 416 29.81 -11.43 0.25
C ILE A 416 29.10 -10.07 -0.03
N LEU A 417 27.76 -10.04 -0.01
CA LEU A 417 27.01 -8.77 -0.11
C LEU A 417 26.71 -8.10 1.25
N ASP A 418 26.85 -8.84 2.35
CA ASP A 418 26.53 -8.40 3.72
C ASP A 418 27.82 -8.03 4.50
N ILE A 419 28.69 -7.26 3.83
CA ILE A 419 29.99 -6.77 4.33
C ILE A 419 29.75 -5.58 5.29
N GLU A 420 30.49 -5.48 6.40
CA GLU A 420 30.43 -4.32 7.30
C GLU A 420 31.27 -3.14 6.73
N PRO A 421 30.87 -1.86 6.95
CA PRO A 421 31.63 -0.72 6.45
C PRO A 421 33.09 -0.69 6.97
N GLY A 422 34.03 -0.57 6.05
CA GLY A 422 35.48 -0.66 6.29
C GLY A 422 36.09 -2.03 5.98
N GLU A 423 35.31 -3.12 5.90
CA GLU A 423 35.84 -4.42 5.51
C GLU A 423 36.17 -4.47 4.00
N ARG A 424 37.40 -4.94 3.67
CA ARG A 424 37.91 -5.16 2.31
C ARG A 424 38.15 -6.66 2.09
N TYR A 425 37.63 -7.20 1.01
CA TYR A 425 37.75 -8.61 0.63
C TYR A 425 38.53 -8.74 -0.68
N VAL A 426 39.53 -9.62 -0.71
CA VAL A 426 40.44 -9.82 -1.86
C VAL A 426 40.44 -11.28 -2.33
N LEU A 427 40.48 -11.47 -3.64
CA LEU A 427 40.48 -12.77 -4.32
C LEU A 427 41.86 -13.44 -4.20
N GLY A 428 41.95 -14.56 -3.48
CA GLY A 428 43.18 -15.31 -3.28
C GLY A 428 43.54 -16.27 -4.42
N ASP A 429 44.78 -16.78 -4.39
CA ASP A 429 45.32 -17.80 -5.31
C ASP A 429 44.49 -19.11 -5.38
N ASP A 430 43.63 -19.38 -4.38
CA ASP A 430 42.73 -20.52 -4.34
C ASP A 430 41.40 -20.28 -5.09
N GLY A 431 41.16 -19.05 -5.55
CA GLY A 431 39.96 -18.65 -6.27
C GLY A 431 38.75 -18.42 -5.35
N ALA A 432 38.98 -17.95 -4.12
CA ALA A 432 37.95 -17.49 -3.19
C ALA A 432 38.29 -16.09 -2.66
N PHE A 433 37.28 -15.32 -2.24
CA PHE A 433 37.50 -14.06 -1.52
C PHE A 433 37.80 -14.32 -0.05
N HIS A 434 38.82 -13.65 0.46
CA HIS A 434 39.21 -13.64 1.88
C HIS A 434 39.15 -12.21 2.41
N LEU A 435 38.78 -12.04 3.68
CA LEU A 435 38.85 -10.74 4.35
C LEU A 435 40.33 -10.33 4.43
N GLN A 436 40.64 -9.12 3.99
CA GLN A 436 41.93 -8.48 4.22
C GLN A 436 41.90 -7.91 5.65
N GLU A 437 42.59 -8.58 6.57
CA GLU A 437 42.86 -8.01 7.89
C GLU A 437 43.72 -6.75 7.71
N GLU A 438 43.40 -5.66 8.41
CA GLU A 438 44.25 -4.45 8.42
C GLU A 438 45.63 -4.82 9.01
N ASP A 439 46.72 -4.45 8.33
CA ASP A 439 48.07 -4.67 8.85
C ASP A 439 48.32 -3.74 10.06
N ASP A 440 48.11 -4.27 11.26
CA ASP A 440 48.28 -3.61 12.58
C ASP A 440 49.78 -3.35 12.93
N ASP A 441 50.59 -2.93 11.94
CA ASP A 441 52.06 -2.85 12.03
C ASP A 441 52.56 -1.53 12.67
N ALA A 442 51.92 -1.15 13.78
CA ALA A 442 52.34 -0.06 14.65
C ALA A 442 52.81 -0.54 16.05
N LEU A 443 53.02 -1.85 16.25
CA LEU A 443 53.34 -2.44 17.57
C LEU A 443 54.63 -3.28 17.64
N LEU A 444 55.62 -3.05 16.77
CA LEU A 444 56.91 -3.75 16.84
C LEU A 444 58.18 -2.88 16.78
N THR A 445 58.26 -1.82 17.61
CA THR A 445 59.56 -1.26 18.03
C THR A 445 60.34 -2.31 18.85
N GLY A 446 61.06 -3.21 18.17
CA GLY A 446 61.29 -4.56 18.70
C GLY A 446 62.65 -5.24 18.50
N LEU A 447 63.59 -4.72 17.69
CA LEU A 447 64.98 -5.23 17.66
C LEU A 447 66.00 -4.24 17.06
#